data_AF-A0A958FLZ8-F1
#
_entry.id   AF-A0A958FLZ8-F1
#
_cell.length_a   1.000
_cell.length_b   1.000
_cell.length_c   1.000
_cell.angle_alpha   90.00
_cell.angle_beta   90.00
_cell.angle_gamma   90.00
#
_symmetry.space_group_name_H-M   'P 1'
#
loop_
_entity.id
_entity.type
_entity.pdbx_description
1 polymer ?
#
loop_
_entity_poly.entity_id
_entity_poly.type
_entity_poly.pdbx_seq_one_letter_code
_entity_poly.pdbx_strand_id
1 'polypeptide(L)' 'MGIAVFTSLRSKDPNSKVGAVIVNRENHIVGTGYNGFVAGIDEQRFRWERDGDWLETKYPYVVHAEA' A
#
# COMPACT_ATOMS: atom_id res chain seq x y z
N MET A 1 15.47 -9.05 2.61
CA MET A 1 14.03 -8.73 2.41
C MET A 1 13.30 -8.25 3.66
N GLY A 2 13.90 -8.24 4.87
CA GLY A 2 13.21 -7.85 6.10
C GLY A 2 12.61 -6.43 6.10
N ILE A 3 13.25 -5.48 5.42
CA ILE A 3 12.75 -4.09 5.32
C ILE A 3 11.44 -4.04 4.53
N ALA A 4 11.28 -4.81 3.45
CA ALA A 4 10.03 -4.85 2.70
C ALA A 4 8.88 -5.40 3.55
N VAL A 5 9.15 -6.44 4.35
CA VAL A 5 8.18 -6.99 5.30
C VAL A 5 7.84 -5.98 6.39
N PHE A 6 8.82 -5.27 6.94
CA PHE A 6 8.57 -4.24 7.94
C PHE A 6 7.75 -3.07 7.38
N THR A 7 8.06 -2.62 6.16
CA THR A 7 7.31 -1.56 5.49
C THR A 7 5.87 -1.98 5.21
N SER A 8 5.59 -3.24 4.90
CA SER A 8 4.23 -3.73 4.68
C SER A 8 3.33 -3.62 5.92
N LEU A 9 3.92 -3.65 7.13
CA LEU A 9 3.19 -3.46 8.39
C LEU A 9 2.57 -2.07 8.52
N ARG A 10 3.00 -1.10 7.71
CA ARG A 10 2.39 0.24 7.64
C ARG A 10 1.09 0.26 6.83
N SER A 11 0.83 -0.76 6.01
CA SER A 11 -0.41 -0.85 5.24
C SER A 11 -1.62 -0.96 6.17
N LYS A 12 -2.63 -0.14 5.91
CA LYS A 12 -3.93 -0.18 6.61
C LYS A 12 -4.90 -1.20 6.01
N ASP A 13 -4.57 -1.82 4.88
CA ASP A 13 -5.40 -2.86 4.28
C ASP A 13 -5.53 -4.06 5.24
N PRO A 14 -6.74 -4.43 5.66
CA PRO A 14 -6.96 -5.52 6.62
C PRO A 14 -6.75 -6.91 5.99
N ASN A 15 -6.81 -7.01 4.66
CA ASN A 15 -6.78 -8.27 3.94
C ASN A 15 -5.39 -8.60 3.36
N SER A 16 -4.66 -7.60 2.88
CA SER A 16 -3.41 -7.81 2.15
C SER A 16 -2.41 -6.70 2.44
N LYS A 17 -1.30 -7.05 3.10
CA LYS A 17 -0.22 -6.11 3.44
C LYS A 17 1.00 -6.38 2.59
N VAL A 18 1.27 -5.50 1.64
CA VAL A 18 2.37 -5.57 0.69
C VAL A 18 3.33 -4.43 0.95
N GLY A 19 4.63 -4.71 0.88
CA GLY A 19 5.69 -3.72 1.01
C GLY A 19 6.72 -3.91 -0.09
N ALA A 20 7.30 -2.80 -0.54
CA ALA A 20 8.31 -2.75 -1.57
C ALA A 20 9.52 -1.93 -1.08
N VAL A 21 10.71 -2.31 -1.55
CA VAL A 21 11.95 -1.59 -1.28
C VAL A 21 12.75 -1.55 -2.57
N ILE A 22 13.17 -0.35 -2.97
CA ILE A 22 14.03 -0.13 -4.14
C ILE A 22 15.44 0.13 -3.62
N VAL A 23 16.39 -0.64 -4.15
CA VAL A 23 17.81 -0.58 -3.77
C VAL A 23 18.65 -0.28 -5.01
N ASN A 24 19.59 0.66 -4.90
CA ASN A 24 20.49 1.00 -6.01
C ASN A 24 21.68 0.02 -6.12
N ARG A 25 22.58 0.24 -7.07
CA ARG A 25 23.77 -0.62 -7.28
C ARG A 25 24.80 -0.58 -6.16
N GLU A 26 24.74 0.44 -5.30
CA GLU A 26 25.61 0.62 -4.13
C GLU A 26 25.01 -0.01 -2.86
N ASN A 27 23.91 -0.76 -2.99
CA ASN A 27 23.13 -1.32 -1.89
C ASN A 27 22.47 -0.28 -0.97
N HIS A 28 22.27 0.95 -1.45
CA HIS A 28 21.51 1.98 -0.74
C HIS A 28 20.02 1.87 -1.03
N ILE A 29 19.20 2.00 0.01
CA ILE A 29 17.75 2.11 -0.12
C ILE A 29 17.43 3.49 -0.70
N VAL A 30 16.76 3.52 -1.84
CA VAL A 30 16.36 4.75 -2.54
C VAL A 30 14.86 4.95 -2.58
N GLY A 31 14.09 3.95 -2.15
CA GLY A 31 12.64 4.03 -2.05
C GLY A 31 12.06 2.91 -1.19
N THR A 32 10.98 3.21 -0.50
CA THR A 32 10.17 2.23 0.24
C THR A 32 8.69 2.54 0.00
N GLY A 33 7.87 1.52 -0.20
CA GLY A 33 6.43 1.67 -0.42
C GLY A 33 5.63 0.58 0.29
N TYR A 34 4.36 0.86 0.55
CA TYR A 34 3.37 -0.09 1.02
C TYR A 34 2.02 0.20 0.34
N ASN A 35 1.18 -0.82 0.18
CA ASN A 35 -0.14 -0.59 -0.41
C ASN A 35 -1.05 0.21 0.53
N GLY A 36 -1.75 1.18 -0.01
CA GLY A 36 -2.56 2.12 0.75
C GLY A 36 -3.44 2.99 -0.13
N PHE A 37 -4.28 3.81 0.50
CA PHE A 37 -4.92 4.90 -0.23
C PHE A 37 -3.93 6.04 -0.51
N VAL A 38 -4.28 6.91 -1.47
CA VAL A 38 -3.49 8.10 -1.79
C VAL A 38 -3.28 8.98 -0.55
N ALA A 39 -2.06 9.50 -0.38
CA ALA A 39 -1.72 10.33 0.76
C ALA A 39 -2.58 11.61 0.83
N GLY A 40 -3.02 11.97 2.03
CA GLY A 40 -3.75 13.22 2.30
C GLY A 40 -5.26 13.16 2.06
N ILE A 41 -5.83 12.00 1.71
CA ILE A 41 -7.28 11.85 1.59
C ILE A 41 -7.95 11.57 2.95
N ASP A 42 -9.24 11.89 3.05
CA ASP A 42 -10.10 11.50 4.17
C ASP A 42 -10.50 10.03 4.03
N GLU A 43 -9.72 9.14 4.66
CA GLU A 43 -9.92 7.68 4.59
C GLU A 43 -11.28 7.22 5.16
N GLN A 44 -11.98 8.04 5.96
CA GLN A 44 -13.31 7.67 6.49
C GLN A 44 -14.38 7.60 5.40
N ARG A 45 -14.12 8.20 4.23
CA ARG A 45 -15.00 8.20 3.06
C ARG A 45 -14.78 7.00 2.13
N PHE A 46 -13.77 6.18 2.40
CA PHE A 46 -13.38 5.07 1.55
C PHE A 46 -13.51 3.74 2.28
N ARG A 47 -13.69 2.69 1.48
CA ARG A 47 -14.02 1.34 1.92
C ARG A 47 -12.86 0.40 1.62
N TRP A 48 -12.54 -0.48 2.56
CA TRP A 48 -11.50 -1.52 2.40
C TRP A 48 -12.06 -2.85 1.87
N GLU A 49 -13.38 -2.90 1.70
CA GLU A 49 -14.15 -4.04 1.26
C GLU A 49 -13.76 -4.46 -0.16
N ARG A 50 -13.84 -5.77 -0.40
CA ARG A 50 -13.49 -6.40 -1.68
C ARG A 50 -14.70 -6.69 -2.54
N ASP A 51 -15.88 -6.70 -1.93
CA ASP A 51 -17.14 -7.09 -2.55
C ASP A 51 -18.12 -5.91 -2.43
N GLY A 52 -18.94 -5.70 -3.46
CA GLY A 52 -19.87 -4.57 -3.54
C GLY A 52 -19.80 -3.88 -4.90
N ASP A 53 -20.51 -2.76 -5.03
CA ASP A 53 -20.41 -1.89 -6.20
C ASP A 53 -18.98 -1.36 -6.33
N TRP A 54 -18.51 -1.17 -7.57
CA TRP A 54 -17.11 -0.82 -7.86
C TRP A 54 -16.56 0.32 -6.98
N LEU A 55 -17.32 1.40 -6.83
CA LEU A 55 -16.94 2.59 -6.06
C LEU A 55 -17.02 2.41 -4.54
N GLU A 56 -17.67 1.34 -4.06
CA GLU A 56 -17.73 0.95 -2.65
C GLU A 56 -16.68 -0.11 -2.30
N THR A 57 -15.85 -0.52 -3.26
CA THR A 57 -14.71 -1.42 -3.02
C THR A 57 -13.40 -0.64 -2.91
N LYS A 58 -12.36 -1.30 -2.38
CA LYS A 58 -11.01 -0.73 -2.31
C LYS A 58 -10.33 -0.56 -3.67
N TYR A 59 -10.71 -1.35 -4.67
CA TYR A 59 -9.97 -1.51 -5.92
C TYR A 59 -9.77 -0.22 -6.74
N PRO A 60 -10.74 0.71 -6.87
CA PRO A 60 -10.51 1.97 -7.59
C PRO A 60 -9.56 2.94 -6.88
N TYR A 61 -9.29 2.78 -5.59
CA TYR A 61 -8.61 3.80 -4.77
C TYR A 61 -7.28 3.35 -4.17
N VAL A 62 -7.03 2.04 -4.07
CA VAL A 62 -5.79 1.51 -3.50
C VAL A 62 -4.65 1.66 -4.51
N VAL A 63 -3.57 2.28 -4.05
CA VAL A 63 -2.27 2.31 -4.71
C VAL A 63 -1.45 1.13 -4.20
N HIS A 64 -0.82 0.41 -5.12
CA HIS A 64 0.05 -0.72 -4.78
C HIS A 64 1.39 -0.25 -4.20
N ALA A 65 2.10 -1.16 -3.54
CA ALA A 65 3.36 -0.82 -2.86
C ALA A 65 4.49 -0.42 -3.82
N GLU A 66 4.44 -0.90 -5.07
CA GLU A 66 5.44 -0.66 -6.11
C GLU A 66 5.26 0.64 -6.91
N ALA A 67 4.10 1.31 -6.78
CA ALA A 67 3.76 2.52 -7.55
C ALA A 67 4.48 3.76 -7.00
#